data_AF-A0A553DTQ5-F1
#
_entry.id   AF-A0A553DTQ5-F1
#
_cell.length_a   1.000
_cell.length_b   1.000
_cell.length_c   1.000
_cell.angle_alpha   90.00
_cell.angle_beta   90.00
_cell.angle_gamma   90.00
#
_symmetry.space_group_name_H-M   'P 1'
#
loop_
_entity.id
_entity.type
_entity.pdbx_description
1 polymer ?
#
loop_
_entity_poly.entity_id
_entity_poly.type
_entity_poly.pdbx_seq_one_letter_code
_entity_poly.pdbx_strand_id
1 'polypeptide(L)'
;MVKTTSEITIIDNDVTLMLHNKKNKALYTCNKEQNRISFSDSNGNKTFNYSVTARVNFEMFELSQIGETINFKDGKIIAYLSTKDVQELAQKTFYEDGQTRIYDFIDQTFTIEL
;
A
#
# COMPACT_ATOMS: atom_id res chain seq x y z
N MET A 1 13.86 -6.75 -10.83
CA MET A 1 13.93 -5.50 -11.60
C MET A 1 13.79 -4.30 -10.67
N VAL A 2 14.58 -3.25 -10.89
CA VAL A 2 14.36 -1.92 -10.28
C VAL A 2 14.27 -0.91 -11.40
N LYS A 3 13.17 -0.17 -11.51
CA LYS A 3 12.94 0.84 -12.55
C LYS A 3 12.30 2.08 -11.91
N THR A 4 12.54 3.25 -12.47
CA THR A 4 11.78 4.46 -12.13
C THR A 4 11.15 5.02 -13.41
N THR A 5 9.85 5.30 -13.35
CA THR A 5 9.11 5.92 -14.46
C THR A 5 7.97 6.76 -13.88
N SER A 6 7.67 7.91 -14.46
CA SER A 6 6.57 8.78 -14.05
C SER A 6 6.51 9.09 -12.54
N GLU A 7 7.66 9.39 -11.93
CA GLU A 7 7.83 9.60 -10.48
C GLU A 7 7.54 8.38 -9.59
N ILE A 8 7.39 7.19 -10.18
CA ILE A 8 7.14 5.94 -9.46
C ILE A 8 8.37 5.06 -9.55
N THR A 9 8.93 4.71 -8.39
CA THR A 9 9.94 3.66 -8.29
C THR A 9 9.24 2.30 -8.16
N ILE A 10 9.64 1.38 -9.03
CA ILE A 10 9.14 0.01 -9.12
C ILE A 10 10.27 -0.91 -8.71
N ILE A 11 10.03 -1.75 -7.71
CA ILE A 11 10.86 -2.91 -7.40
C ILE A 11 9.98 -4.12 -7.63
N ASP A 12 10.34 -4.93 -8.60
CA ASP A 12 9.57 -6.11 -8.99
C ASP A 12 10.49 -7.33 -9.12
N ASN A 13 10.27 -8.33 -8.28
CA ASN A 13 10.97 -9.61 -8.33
C ASN A 13 9.97 -10.75 -8.08
N ASP A 14 10.46 -11.98 -8.03
CA ASP A 14 9.62 -13.18 -7.93
C ASP A 14 8.75 -13.19 -6.65
N VAL A 15 9.21 -12.55 -5.58
CA VAL A 15 8.55 -12.57 -4.27
C VAL A 15 7.82 -11.26 -3.98
N THR A 16 8.34 -10.13 -4.44
CA THR A 16 7.92 -8.80 -4.01
C THR A 16 7.65 -7.89 -5.20
N LEU A 17 6.48 -7.24 -5.16
CA LEU A 17 6.21 -6.00 -5.88
C LEU A 17 6.17 -4.85 -4.88
N MET A 18 6.91 -3.77 -5.17
CA MET A 18 6.85 -2.51 -4.45
C MET A 18 6.74 -1.36 -5.45
N LEU A 19 5.77 -0.49 -5.22
CA LEU A 19 5.53 0.73 -5.98
C LEU A 19 5.59 1.91 -5.02
N HIS A 20 6.50 2.84 -5.26
CA HIS A 20 6.65 4.05 -4.45
C HIS A 20 6.43 5.28 -5.33
N ASN A 21 5.33 5.99 -5.11
CA ASN A 21 5.05 7.26 -5.79
C ASN A 21 5.77 8.39 -5.06
N LYS A 22 6.84 8.92 -5.66
CA LYS A 22 7.64 9.99 -5.06
C LYS A 22 6.89 11.31 -4.95
N LYS A 23 5.87 11.53 -5.78
CA LYS A 23 5.11 12.79 -5.82
C LYS A 23 4.31 13.00 -4.54
N ASN A 24 3.66 11.97 -4.03
CA ASN A 24 2.79 12.04 -2.85
C ASN A 24 3.21 11.11 -1.70
N LYS A 25 4.34 10.42 -1.87
CA LYS A 25 4.93 9.48 -0.89
C LYS A 25 4.06 8.24 -0.63
N ALA A 26 3.07 7.96 -1.49
CA ALA A 26 2.29 6.75 -1.38
C ALA A 26 3.16 5.52 -1.68
N LEU A 27 2.95 4.45 -0.90
CA LEU A 27 3.73 3.22 -1.00
C LEU A 27 2.79 2.03 -1.03
N TYR A 28 2.90 1.20 -2.07
CA TYR A 28 2.24 -0.07 -2.17
C TYR A 28 3.28 -1.18 -2.16
N THR A 29 3.04 -2.22 -1.38
CA THR A 29 3.87 -3.43 -1.34
C THR A 29 3.00 -4.66 -1.38
N CYS A 30 3.43 -5.66 -2.14
CA CYS A 30 2.78 -6.96 -2.23
C CYS A 30 3.86 -8.05 -2.16
N ASN A 31 3.75 -8.94 -1.17
CA ASN A 31 4.40 -10.23 -1.21
C ASN A 31 3.52 -11.17 -2.03
N LYS A 32 4.02 -11.56 -3.20
CA LYS A 32 3.30 -12.34 -4.23
C LYS A 32 3.03 -13.78 -3.79
N GLU A 33 3.93 -14.37 -3.00
CA GLU A 33 3.80 -15.76 -2.54
C GLU A 33 2.70 -15.90 -1.48
N GLN A 34 2.61 -14.92 -0.58
CA GLN A 34 1.67 -14.94 0.54
C GLN A 34 0.41 -14.11 0.28
N ASN A 35 0.34 -13.43 -0.86
CA ASN A 35 -0.66 -12.42 -1.18
C ASN A 35 -0.84 -11.39 -0.05
N ARG A 36 0.29 -10.96 0.56
CA ARG A 36 0.29 -9.98 1.65
C ARG A 36 0.55 -8.60 1.09
N ILE A 37 -0.44 -7.74 1.21
CA ILE A 37 -0.45 -6.38 0.68
C ILE A 37 -0.42 -5.40 1.85
N SER A 38 0.43 -4.39 1.73
CA SER A 38 0.32 -3.19 2.55
C SER A 38 0.38 -1.93 1.70
N PHE A 39 -0.41 -0.95 2.08
CA PHE A 39 -0.52 0.33 1.41
C PHE A 39 -0.39 1.47 2.42
N SER A 40 0.38 2.49 2.06
CA SER A 40 0.46 3.76 2.78
C SER A 40 0.04 4.87 1.83
N ASP A 41 -0.90 5.71 2.26
CA ASP A 41 -1.34 6.87 1.49
C ASP A 41 -0.47 8.11 1.77
N SER A 42 -0.80 9.22 1.10
CA SER A 42 -0.11 10.51 1.24
C SER A 42 -0.36 11.22 2.57
N ASN A 43 -1.41 10.84 3.30
CA ASN A 43 -1.75 11.38 4.62
C ASN A 43 -1.08 10.63 5.76
N GLY A 44 -0.39 9.51 5.46
CA GLY A 44 0.30 8.67 6.44
C GLY A 44 -0.58 7.60 7.06
N ASN A 45 -1.77 7.34 6.50
CA ASN A 45 -2.56 6.16 6.84
C ASN A 45 -1.88 4.91 6.31
N LYS A 46 -2.02 3.78 7.02
CA LYS A 46 -1.48 2.49 6.60
C LYS A 46 -2.56 1.43 6.66
N THR A 47 -2.65 0.63 5.62
CA THR A 47 -3.58 -0.49 5.55
C THR A 47 -2.84 -1.77 5.18
N PHE A 48 -3.35 -2.88 5.72
CA PHE A 48 -2.78 -4.22 5.57
C PHE A 48 -3.91 -5.19 5.27
N ASN A 49 -3.66 -6.22 4.45
CA ASN A 49 -4.60 -7.33 4.27
C ASN A 49 -4.23 -8.58 5.10
N TYR A 50 -3.39 -8.40 6.10
CA TYR A 50 -2.91 -9.43 7.00
C TYR A 50 -2.79 -8.88 8.42
N SER A 51 -2.77 -9.77 9.41
CA SER A 51 -2.57 -9.39 10.81
C SER A 51 -1.23 -8.68 10.99
N VAL A 52 -1.24 -7.58 11.75
CA VAL A 52 -0.05 -6.77 11.98
C VAL A 52 0.06 -6.35 13.43
N THR A 53 1.28 -6.41 13.97
CA THR A 53 1.63 -5.79 15.23
C THR A 53 2.23 -4.41 14.96
N ALA A 54 1.57 -3.36 15.43
CA ALA A 54 2.03 -1.99 15.32
C ALA A 54 2.56 -1.51 16.67
N ARG A 55 3.73 -0.85 16.65
CA ARG A 55 4.27 -0.18 17.84
C ARG A 55 3.93 1.30 17.79
N VAL A 56 3.22 1.80 18.79
CA VAL A 56 2.80 3.20 18.92
C VAL A 56 3.21 3.70 20.29
N ASN A 57 4.03 4.76 20.37
CA ASN A 57 4.51 5.34 21.63
C ASN A 57 5.04 4.30 22.64
N PHE A 58 5.85 3.36 22.15
CA PHE A 58 6.43 2.25 22.91
C PHE A 58 5.46 1.13 23.32
N GLU A 59 4.15 1.30 23.14
CA GLU A 59 3.14 0.26 23.32
C GLU A 59 2.96 -0.57 22.04
N MET A 60 2.59 -1.84 22.20
CA MET A 60 2.31 -2.74 21.08
C MET A 60 0.80 -2.98 20.97
N PHE A 61 0.30 -2.85 19.75
CA PHE A 61 -1.08 -3.10 19.39
C PHE A 61 -1.09 -4.15 18.29
N GLU A 62 -2.00 -5.12 18.40
CA GLU A 62 -2.20 -6.14 17.38
C GLU A 62 -3.53 -5.91 16.69
N LEU A 63 -3.52 -5.92 15.35
CA LEU A 63 -4.73 -6.01 14.54
C LEU A 63 -4.78 -7.45 14.03
N SER A 64 -5.61 -8.26 14.65
CA SER A 64 -5.74 -9.70 14.39
C SER A 64 -6.94 -10.04 13.49
N GLN A 65 -7.90 -9.12 13.36
CA GLN A 65 -9.14 -9.32 12.60
C GLN A 65 -9.38 -8.21 11.57
N ILE A 66 -9.99 -8.58 10.45
CA ILE A 66 -10.41 -7.63 9.41
C ILE A 66 -11.43 -6.65 10.01
N GLY A 67 -11.23 -5.36 9.76
CA GLY A 67 -12.03 -4.25 10.26
C GLY A 67 -11.44 -3.58 11.50
N GLU A 68 -10.43 -4.18 12.15
CA GLU A 68 -9.75 -3.54 13.27
C GLU A 68 -8.93 -2.33 12.81
N THR A 69 -8.91 -1.30 13.65
CA THR A 69 -8.18 -0.06 13.39
C THR A 69 -7.48 0.45 14.65
N ILE A 70 -6.34 1.10 14.45
CA ILE A 70 -5.70 1.96 15.43
C ILE A 70 -5.83 3.40 14.93
N ASN A 71 -6.49 4.23 15.72
CA ASN A 71 -6.70 5.65 15.41
C ASN A 71 -5.73 6.49 16.23
N PHE A 72 -4.93 7.31 15.54
CA PHE A 72 -3.94 8.18 16.17
C PHE A 72 -4.54 9.54 16.49
N LYS A 73 -4.00 10.22 17.50
CA LYS A 73 -4.45 11.57 17.90
C LYS A 73 -4.28 12.62 16.81
N ASP A 74 -3.35 12.41 15.87
CA ASP A 74 -3.09 13.29 14.73
C ASP A 74 -3.98 12.96 13.51
N GLY A 75 -4.96 12.06 13.68
CA GLY A 75 -5.93 11.70 12.65
C GLY A 75 -5.49 10.58 11.70
N LYS A 76 -4.25 10.06 11.85
CA LYS A 76 -3.79 8.91 11.07
C LYS A 76 -4.45 7.62 11.53
N ILE A 77 -4.52 6.65 10.63
CA ILE A 77 -5.11 5.33 10.88
C ILE A 77 -4.15 4.22 10.45
N ILE A 78 -4.06 3.18 11.28
CA ILE A 78 -3.60 1.85 10.84
C ILE A 78 -4.82 0.93 10.79
N ALA A 79 -5.05 0.22 9.69
CA ALA A 79 -6.20 -0.67 9.55
C ALA A 79 -5.83 -2.04 8.97
N TYR A 80 -6.47 -3.08 9.47
CA TYR A 80 -6.49 -4.39 8.84
C TYR A 80 -7.78 -4.48 8.02
N LEU A 81 -7.66 -4.49 6.69
CA LEU A 81 -8.78 -4.52 5.76
C LEU A 81 -8.76 -5.80 4.91
N SER A 82 -9.82 -6.03 4.13
CA SER A 82 -9.79 -7.09 3.13
C SER A 82 -8.81 -6.73 2.00
N THR A 83 -8.31 -7.73 1.25
CA THR A 83 -7.48 -7.52 0.06
C THR A 83 -8.11 -6.52 -0.91
N LYS A 84 -9.42 -6.69 -1.18
CA LYS A 84 -10.18 -5.85 -2.08
C LYS A 84 -10.18 -4.39 -1.62
N ASP A 85 -10.40 -4.14 -0.35
CA ASP A 85 -10.45 -2.77 0.18
C ASP A 85 -9.08 -2.09 0.11
N VAL A 86 -8.00 -2.81 0.40
CA VAL A 86 -6.62 -2.28 0.27
C VAL A 86 -6.33 -1.91 -1.19
N GLN A 87 -6.68 -2.80 -2.13
CA GLN A 87 -6.49 -2.54 -3.57
C GLN A 87 -7.36 -1.38 -4.07
N GLU A 88 -8.62 -1.28 -3.63
CA GLU A 88 -9.49 -0.15 -3.97
C GLU A 88 -8.97 1.19 -3.44
N LEU A 89 -8.43 1.20 -2.22
CA LEU A 89 -7.80 2.39 -1.65
C LEU A 89 -6.57 2.80 -2.47
N ALA A 90 -5.69 1.85 -2.79
CA ALA A 90 -4.54 2.10 -3.64
C ALA A 90 -4.96 2.61 -5.03
N GLN A 91 -5.96 1.98 -5.66
CA GLN A 91 -6.49 2.40 -6.96
C GLN A 91 -7.01 3.84 -6.97
N LYS A 92 -7.63 4.27 -5.87
CA LYS A 92 -8.23 5.60 -5.75
C LYS A 92 -7.22 6.68 -5.36
N THR A 93 -6.18 6.33 -4.58
CA THR A 93 -5.35 7.34 -3.87
C THR A 93 -3.86 7.24 -4.12
N PHE A 94 -3.36 6.19 -4.78
CA PHE A 94 -1.93 6.05 -5.06
C PHE A 94 -1.43 7.14 -6.02
N TYR A 95 -2.22 7.46 -7.06
CA TYR A 95 -1.87 8.44 -8.07
C TYR A 95 -2.50 9.82 -7.76
N GLU A 96 -1.72 10.87 -7.91
CA GLU A 96 -2.23 12.25 -7.95
C GLU A 96 -2.95 12.52 -9.27
N ASP A 97 -3.79 13.56 -9.28
CA ASP A 97 -4.48 14.02 -10.48
C ASP A 97 -3.49 14.28 -11.64
N GLY A 98 -3.83 13.73 -12.80
CA GLY A 98 -3.04 13.82 -14.03
C GLY A 98 -1.80 12.93 -14.09
N GLN A 99 -1.46 12.15 -13.05
CA GLN A 99 -0.35 11.18 -13.16
C GLN A 99 -0.71 10.01 -14.06
N THR A 100 0.25 9.57 -14.87
CA THR A 100 0.16 8.33 -15.65
C THR A 100 -0.02 7.14 -14.70
N ARG A 101 -1.10 6.39 -14.89
CA ARG A 101 -1.36 5.15 -14.16
C ARG A 101 -0.59 4.02 -14.82
N ILE A 102 0.41 3.49 -14.14
CA ILE A 102 1.33 2.46 -14.67
C ILE A 102 1.01 1.05 -14.18
N TYR A 103 0.13 0.94 -13.19
CA TYR A 103 -0.25 -0.28 -12.52
C TYR A 103 -1.73 -0.23 -12.15
N ASP A 104 -2.45 -1.31 -12.45
CA ASP A 104 -3.81 -1.55 -12.00
C ASP A 104 -3.76 -2.36 -10.71
N PHE A 105 -4.23 -1.76 -9.61
CA PHE A 105 -4.17 -2.41 -8.30
C PHE A 105 -5.21 -3.51 -8.13
N ILE A 106 -6.33 -3.44 -8.86
CA ILE A 106 -7.41 -4.42 -8.79
C ILE A 106 -6.98 -5.69 -9.53
N ASP A 107 -6.54 -5.52 -10.78
CA ASP A 107 -6.12 -6.64 -11.64
C ASP A 107 -4.67 -7.07 -11.39
N GLN A 108 -3.92 -6.30 -10.60
CA GLN A 108 -2.52 -6.53 -10.23
C GLN A 108 -1.57 -6.63 -11.44
N THR A 109 -1.81 -5.84 -12.49
CA THR A 109 -1.02 -5.84 -13.72
C THR A 109 -0.45 -4.47 -14.05
N PHE A 110 0.69 -4.45 -14.75
CA PHE A 110 1.22 -3.20 -15.31
C PHE A 110 0.41 -2.81 -16.54
N THR A 111 0.05 -1.53 -16.63
CA THR A 111 -0.71 -0.96 -17.76
C THR A 111 0.20 -0.40 -18.85
N ILE A 112 1.51 -0.45 -18.61
CA ILE A 112 2.56 -0.02 -19.54
C ILE A 112 3.58 -1.13 -19.71
N GLU A 113 4.32 -1.10 -20.80
CA GLU A 113 5.48 -1.97 -20.99
C GLU A 113 6.66 -1.49 -20.12
N LEU A 114 7.29 -2.43 -19.43
CA LEU A 114 8.36 -2.19 -18.45
C LEU A 114 9.74 -2.55 -19.00
#